data_AF-A0A819N6A8-F1
#
_entry.id   AF-A0A819N6A8-F1
#
_cell.length_a   1.000
_cell.length_b   1.000
_cell.length_c   1.000
_cell.angle_alpha   90.00
_cell.angle_beta   90.00
_cell.angle_gamma   90.00
#
_symmetry.space_group_name_H-M   'P 1'
#
loop_
_entity.id
_entity.type
_entity.pdbx_description
1 polymer ?
#
loop_
_entity_poly.entity_id
_entity_poly.type
_entity_poly.pdbx_seq_one_letter_code
_entity_poly.pdbx_strand_id
1 'polypeptide(L)'
;HPKELLADKVASKYNIEIVRIPVKHGVLNPLELGWSGLKNYVRRQNVHFSLNDVEQLCNEWLAACTPEHASGYFAHVYKHEEIFKTADKYVEQIEDDLIDSEDDADHDTSNDDDDADD
;
A
#
# COMPACT_ATOMS: atom_id res chain seq x y z
N HIS A 1 9.23 -7.52 -18.64
CA HIS A 1 10.36 -7.22 -17.74
C HIS A 1 10.13 -5.86 -17.09
N PRO A 2 10.21 -5.75 -15.75
CA PRO A 2 10.22 -4.44 -15.11
C PRO A 2 11.42 -3.65 -15.64
N LYS A 3 11.18 -2.43 -16.12
CA LYS A 3 12.26 -1.53 -16.57
C LYS A 3 13.15 -1.20 -15.37
N GLU A 4 14.42 -1.57 -15.44
CA GLU A 4 15.42 -1.18 -14.44
C GLU A 4 15.52 0.35 -14.41
N LEU A 5 15.21 0.96 -13.26
CA LEU A 5 15.23 2.40 -13.07
C LEU A 5 16.64 2.86 -12.74
N LEU A 6 16.97 4.12 -13.06
CA LEU A 6 18.26 4.72 -12.68
C LEU A 6 18.49 4.65 -11.15
N ALA A 7 17.41 4.79 -10.36
CA ALA A 7 17.46 4.65 -8.91
C ALA A 7 17.99 3.28 -8.47
N ASP A 8 17.61 2.19 -9.15
CA ASP A 8 18.04 0.82 -8.83
C ASP A 8 19.56 0.65 -9.04
N LYS A 9 20.09 1.29 -10.09
CA LYS A 9 21.54 1.30 -10.38
C LYS A 9 22.34 2.09 -9.37
N VAL A 10 21.75 3.14 -8.80
CA VAL A 10 22.41 3.92 -7.74
C VAL A 10 22.36 3.14 -6.43
N ALA A 11 21.19 2.63 -6.04
CA ALA A 11 21.02 1.89 -4.79
C ALA A 11 21.90 0.63 -4.72
N SER A 12 22.01 -0.12 -5.82
CA SER A 12 22.87 -1.32 -5.89
C SER A 12 24.36 -1.01 -5.63
N LYS A 13 24.87 0.16 -6.04
CA LYS A 13 26.26 0.58 -5.75
C LYS A 13 26.54 0.75 -4.25
N TYR A 14 25.50 1.01 -3.47
CA TYR A 14 25.58 1.21 -2.01
C TYR A 14 25.00 0.04 -1.22
N ASN A 15 24.66 -1.08 -1.89
CA ASN A 15 24.02 -2.23 -1.27
C ASN A 15 22.73 -1.87 -0.52
N ILE A 16 21.96 -0.93 -1.10
CA ILE A 16 20.65 -0.48 -0.59
C ILE A 16 19.56 -1.23 -1.33
N GLU A 17 18.65 -1.85 -0.57
CA GLU A 17 17.43 -2.43 -1.10
C GLU A 17 16.34 -1.34 -1.21
N ILE A 18 15.69 -1.24 -2.37
CA ILE A 18 14.59 -0.29 -2.59
C ILE A 18 13.27 -0.99 -2.31
N VAL A 19 12.57 -0.53 -1.27
CA VAL A 19 11.17 -0.87 -1.04
C VAL A 19 10.29 0.00 -1.94
N ARG A 20 9.53 -0.62 -2.85
CA ARG A 20 8.59 0.08 -3.75
C ARG A 20 7.18 0.00 -3.19
N ILE A 21 6.54 1.15 -3.05
CA ILE A 21 5.18 1.27 -2.53
C ILE A 21 4.20 1.18 -3.71
N PRO A 22 3.05 0.48 -3.57
CA PRO A 22 2.03 0.44 -4.59
C PRO A 22 1.53 1.84 -4.96
N VAL A 23 1.25 2.05 -6.25
CA VAL A 23 0.74 3.34 -6.76
C VAL A 23 -0.58 3.69 -6.05
N LYS A 24 -0.75 4.96 -5.66
CA LYS A 24 -1.92 5.49 -4.91
C LYS A 24 -2.10 4.95 -3.48
N HIS A 25 -1.18 4.16 -2.95
CA HIS A 25 -1.27 3.63 -1.58
C HIS A 25 -0.35 4.40 -0.62
N GLY A 26 -0.53 5.72 -0.54
CA GLY A 26 0.27 6.60 0.32
C GLY A 26 0.19 6.24 1.81
N VAL A 27 -0.87 5.54 2.24
CA VAL A 27 -1.01 5.01 3.60
C VAL A 27 0.08 4.00 3.98
N LEU A 28 0.72 3.38 2.99
CA LEU A 28 1.86 2.46 3.18
C LEU A 28 3.21 3.18 3.18
N ASN A 29 3.22 4.52 3.09
CA ASN A 29 4.43 5.32 3.17
C ASN A 29 4.54 5.99 4.54
N PRO A 30 5.45 5.54 5.43
CA PRO A 30 5.57 6.12 6.77
C PRO A 30 5.98 7.61 6.74
N LEU A 31 6.62 8.07 5.65
CA LEU A 31 6.99 9.49 5.49
C LEU A 31 5.76 10.40 5.37
N GLU A 32 4.62 9.92 4.87
CA GLU A 32 3.40 10.73 4.78
C GLU A 32 2.88 11.13 6.17
N LEU A 33 3.05 10.25 7.16
CA LEU A 33 2.71 10.54 8.55
C LEU A 33 3.66 11.58 9.15
N GLY A 34 4.95 11.46 8.86
CA GLY A 34 5.95 12.46 9.23
C GLY A 34 5.64 13.83 8.63
N TRP A 35 5.33 13.88 7.33
CA TRP A 35 4.91 15.11 6.64
C TRP A 35 3.64 15.71 7.23
N SER A 36 2.65 14.89 7.58
CA SER A 36 1.44 15.36 8.26
C SER A 36 1.77 15.99 9.62
N GLY A 37 2.64 15.35 10.41
CA GLY A 37 3.10 15.87 11.70
C GLY A 37 3.81 17.22 11.57
N LEU A 38 4.79 17.28 10.68
CA LEU A 38 5.57 18.48 10.38
C LEU A 38 4.66 19.64 9.91
N LYS A 39 3.81 19.41 8.90
CA LYS A 39 2.89 20.42 8.38
C LYS A 39 1.95 20.93 9.46
N ASN A 40 1.43 20.04 10.32
CA ASN A 40 0.57 20.42 11.43
C ASN A 40 1.32 21.24 12.49
N TYR A 41 2.57 20.92 12.77
CA TYR A 41 3.41 21.71 13.68
C TYR A 41 3.63 23.12 13.13
N VAL A 42 4.15 23.23 11.90
CA VAL A 42 4.40 24.51 11.24
C VAL A 42 3.13 25.34 11.17
N ARG A 43 2.00 24.76 10.75
CA ARG A 43 0.71 25.47 10.66
C ARG A 43 0.24 26.07 11.98
N ARG A 44 0.54 25.42 13.12
CA ARG A 44 0.12 25.91 14.45
C ARG A 44 0.99 27.04 14.98
N GLN A 45 2.26 27.06 14.60
CA GLN A 45 3.26 27.99 15.15
C GLN A 45 3.61 29.14 14.21
N ASN A 46 3.32 28.99 12.91
CA ASN A 46 3.63 30.01 11.91
C ASN A 46 2.62 31.17 11.98
N VAL A 47 2.96 32.18 12.77
CA VAL A 47 2.13 33.39 12.97
C VAL A 47 2.45 34.47 11.95
N HIS A 48 3.70 34.58 11.49
CA HIS A 48 4.14 35.66 10.59
C HIS A 48 4.12 35.28 9.11
N PHE A 49 3.78 34.02 8.77
CA PHE A 49 3.64 33.51 7.41
C PHE A 49 4.86 33.77 6.52
N SER A 50 6.06 33.78 7.13
CA SER A 50 7.34 34.00 6.44
C SER A 50 8.00 32.66 6.07
N LEU A 51 8.77 32.62 4.98
CA LEU A 51 9.52 31.41 4.61
C LEU A 51 10.64 31.10 5.61
N ASN A 52 11.24 32.13 6.21
CA ASN A 52 12.28 31.94 7.24
C ASN A 52 11.69 31.26 8.48
N ASP A 53 10.48 31.66 8.90
CA ASP A 53 9.77 31.06 10.02
C ASP A 53 9.42 29.60 9.70
N VAL A 54 8.98 29.32 8.46
CA VAL A 54 8.70 27.94 8.01
C VAL A 54 9.96 27.09 8.08
N GLU A 55 11.09 27.58 7.57
CA GLU A 55 12.37 26.87 7.62
C GLU A 55 12.81 26.59 9.06
N GLN A 56 12.78 27.60 9.93
CA GLN A 56 13.12 27.45 11.33
C GLN A 56 12.22 26.42 12.02
N LEU A 57 10.90 26.54 11.89
CA LEU A 57 9.93 25.61 12.49
C LEU A 57 10.09 24.18 11.96
N CYS A 58 10.47 24.03 10.68
CA CYS A 58 10.75 22.71 10.13
C CYS A 58 11.97 22.07 10.79
N ASN A 59 13.06 22.83 10.93
CA ASN A 59 14.28 22.35 11.57
C ASN A 59 14.05 22.04 13.06
N GLU A 60 13.29 22.86 13.77
CA GLU A 60 12.91 22.62 15.17
C GLU A 60 12.12 21.33 15.33
N TRP A 61 11.13 21.07 14.47
CA TRP A 61 10.35 19.84 14.53
C TRP A 61 11.19 18.61 14.23
N LEU A 62 12.05 18.68 13.19
CA LEU A 62 12.94 17.59 12.82
C LEU A 62 13.96 17.27 13.94
N ALA A 63 14.48 18.29 14.62
CA ALA A 63 15.39 18.11 15.75
C ALA A 63 14.71 17.46 16.97
N ALA A 64 13.38 17.64 17.12
CA ALA A 64 12.58 17.03 18.17
C ALA A 64 12.06 15.63 17.82
N CYS A 65 12.21 15.16 16.58
CA CYS A 65 11.83 13.81 16.19
C CYS A 65 12.75 12.77 16.84
N THR A 66 12.16 11.86 17.61
CA THR A 66 12.88 10.76 18.24
C THR A 66 12.55 9.45 17.53
N PRO A 67 13.37 8.40 17.71
CA PRO A 67 13.07 7.06 17.20
C PRO A 67 11.70 6.54 17.66
N GLU A 68 11.28 6.88 18.88
CA GLU A 68 9.97 6.49 19.42
C GLU A 68 8.82 7.14 18.63
N HIS A 69 8.96 8.42 18.27
CA HIS A 69 7.98 9.08 17.39
C HIS A 69 7.91 8.40 16.02
N ALA A 70 9.06 8.05 15.45
CA ALA A 70 9.13 7.36 14.16
C ALA A 70 8.53 5.95 14.21
N SER A 71 8.70 5.23 15.33
CA SER A 71 8.18 3.87 15.50
C SER A 71 6.65 3.79 15.32
N GLY A 72 5.92 4.83 15.74
CA GLY A 72 4.48 4.93 15.54
C GLY A 72 4.08 5.04 14.07
N TYR A 73 4.91 5.67 13.23
CA TYR A 73 4.67 5.78 11.79
C TYR A 73 4.78 4.43 11.10
N PHE A 74 5.81 3.66 11.44
CA PHE A 74 5.98 2.30 10.93
C PHE A 74 4.89 1.36 11.44
N ALA A 75 4.51 1.46 12.73
CA ALA A 75 3.41 0.67 13.29
C ALA A 75 2.08 0.90 12.56
N HIS A 76 1.80 2.15 12.17
CA HIS A 76 0.62 2.47 11.35
C HIS A 76 0.68 1.78 9.97
N VAL A 77 1.83 1.85 9.29
CA VAL A 77 2.03 1.20 7.99
C VAL A 77 1.84 -0.31 8.10
N TYR A 78 2.45 -0.97 9.09
CA TYR A 78 2.27 -2.41 9.30
C TYR A 78 0.81 -2.79 9.52
N LYS A 79 0.07 -2.00 10.31
CA LYS A 79 -1.36 -2.25 10.51
C LYS A 79 -2.14 -2.20 9.19
N HIS A 80 -1.85 -1.22 8.33
CA HIS A 80 -2.51 -1.12 7.03
C HIS A 80 -2.08 -2.21 6.07
N GLU A 81 -0.81 -2.59 6.09
CA GLU A 81 -0.27 -3.70 5.31
C GLU A 81 -1.01 -5.02 5.62
N GLU A 82 -1.23 -5.33 6.90
CA GLU A 82 -1.97 -6.53 7.31
C GLU A 82 -3.44 -6.50 6.87
N ILE A 83 -4.06 -5.32 6.85
CA ILE A 83 -5.43 -5.15 6.32
C ILE A 83 -5.45 -5.48 4.82
N PHE A 84 -4.50 -4.96 4.03
CA PHE A 84 -4.44 -5.25 2.60
C PHE A 84 -4.15 -6.73 2.33
N LYS A 85 -3.17 -7.32 3.01
CA LYS A 85 -2.88 -8.76 2.89
C LYS A 85 -4.10 -9.63 3.22
N THR A 86 -4.89 -9.23 4.20
CA THR A 86 -6.12 -9.95 4.57
C THR A 86 -7.19 -9.80 3.50
N ALA A 87 -7.37 -8.59 2.95
CA ALA A 87 -8.30 -8.36 1.85
C ALA A 87 -7.90 -9.16 0.59
N ASP A 88 -6.62 -9.18 0.24
CA ASP A 88 -6.10 -9.93 -0.91
C ASP A 88 -6.41 -11.42 -0.77
N LYS A 89 -6.17 -12.02 0.41
CA LYS A 89 -6.52 -13.42 0.69
C LYS A 89 -8.00 -13.73 0.51
N TYR A 90 -8.89 -12.80 0.89
CA TYR A 90 -10.32 -12.98 0.71
C TYR A 90 -10.73 -12.90 -0.77
N VAL A 91 -10.08 -12.04 -1.56
CA VAL A 91 -10.32 -11.97 -3.00
C VAL A 91 -9.87 -13.26 -3.67
N GLU A 92 -8.65 -13.75 -3.35
CA GLU A 92 -8.14 -15.04 -3.83
C GLU A 92 -9.11 -16.18 -3.50
N GLN A 93 -9.60 -16.25 -2.27
CA GLN A 93 -10.56 -17.28 -1.86
C GLN A 93 -11.88 -17.20 -2.65
N ILE A 94 -12.41 -16.00 -2.88
CA ILE A 94 -13.65 -15.84 -3.66
C ILE A 94 -13.42 -16.24 -5.12
N GLU A 95 -12.27 -15.92 -5.69
CA GLU A 95 -11.92 -16.33 -7.07
C GLU A 95 -11.83 -17.85 -7.19
N ASP A 96 -11.18 -18.53 -6.23
CA ASP A 96 -11.10 -19.99 -6.19
C ASP A 96 -12.49 -20.63 -6.03
N ASP A 97 -13.32 -20.13 -5.10
CA ASP A 97 -14.69 -20.63 -4.87
C ASP A 97 -15.57 -20.46 -6.13
N LEU A 98 -15.37 -19.39 -6.91
CA LEU A 98 -16.10 -19.17 -8.17
C LEU A 98 -15.68 -20.18 -9.25
N ILE A 99 -14.38 -20.45 -9.39
CA ILE A 99 -13.85 -21.42 -10.36
C ILE A 99 -14.39 -22.82 -10.03
N ASP A 100 -14.34 -23.22 -8.76
CA ASP A 100 -14.85 -24.53 -8.32
C ASP A 100 -16.37 -24.67 -8.57
N SER A 101 -17.12 -23.56 -8.59
CA SER A 101 -18.56 -23.57 -8.87
C SER A 101 -18.92 -23.67 -10.36
N GLU A 102 -18.01 -23.28 -11.26
CA GLU A 102 -18.22 -23.36 -12.72
C GLU A 102 -17.93 -24.78 -13.27
N ASP A 103 -17.02 -25.52 -12.65
CA ASP A 103 -16.67 -26.91 -13.05
C ASP A 103 -17.79 -27.92 -12.74
N ASP A 104 -18.70 -27.63 -11.79
CA ASP A 104 -19.86 -28.50 -11.46
C ASP A 104 -21.08 -28.30 -12.40
N ALA A 105 -21.04 -27.32 -13.32
CA ALA A 105 -22.14 -27.01 -14.23
C ALA A 105 -22.09 -27.74 -15.59
N ASP A 106 -21.04 -28.54 -15.86
CA ASP A 106 -20.84 -29.26 -17.12
C ASP A 106 -21.17 -30.77 -17.04
N HIS A 107 -22.01 -31.19 -16.08
CA HIS A 107 -22.51 -32.58 -16.03
C HIS A 107 -23.80 -32.76 -16.86
N ASP A 108 -23.57 -33.05 -18.15
CA ASP A 108 -24.32 -33.98 -19.02
C ASP A 108 -25.83 -33.73 -19.21
N THR A 109 -26.17 -32.94 -20.24
CA THR A 109 -27.47 -33.11 -20.95
C THR A 109 -27.25 -34.02 -22.15
N SER A 110 -27.06 -35.31 -21.91
CA SER A 110 -27.28 -36.34 -22.92
C SER A 110 -28.77 -36.35 -23.28
N ASN A 111 -29.13 -35.59 -24.32
CA ASN A 111 -30.41 -35.76 -24.99
C ASN A 111 -30.40 -37.13 -25.67
N ASP A 112 -30.92 -38.15 -24.98
CA ASP A 112 -31.38 -39.37 -25.63
C ASP A 112 -32.69 -39.04 -26.35
N ASP A 113 -32.55 -38.69 -27.63
CA ASP A 113 -33.62 -38.73 -28.63
C ASP A 113 -34.01 -40.20 -28.84
N ASP A 114 -34.90 -40.72 -28.00
CA ASP A 114 -35.59 -41.98 -28.28
C ASP A 114 -36.94 -41.70 -28.97
N ASP A 115 -36.89 -41.78 -30.29
CA ASP A 115 -38.01 -42.08 -31.18
C ASP A 115 -38.76 -43.34 -30.68
N ALA A 116 -40.07 -43.23 -30.47
CA ALA A 116 -40.97 -44.38 -30.58
C ALA A 116 -42.39 -43.95 -30.97
N ASP A 117 -42.73 -44.37 -32.19
CA ASP A 117 -43.97 -44.33 -32.95
C ASP A 117 -45.14 -45.11 -32.27
N ASP A 118 -46.36 -44.78 -32.71
CA ASP A 118 -47.72 -45.34 -32.41
C ASP A 118 -48.56 -44.70 -31.27
#